data_AF-A0A165P566-F1
#
_entry.id   AF-A0A165P566-F1
#
_cell.length_a   1.000
_cell.length_b   1.000
_cell.length_c   1.000
_cell.angle_alpha   90.00
_cell.angle_beta   90.00
_cell.angle_gamma   90.00
#
_symmetry.space_group_name_H-M   'P 1'
#
loop_
_entity.id
_entity.type
_entity.pdbx_description
1 polymer ?
#
loop_
_entity_poly.entity_id
_entity_poly.type
_entity_poly.pdbx_seq_one_letter_code
_entity_poly.pdbx_strand_id
1 'polypeptide(L)'
;FMPNQSNLRRGDFPSASYGISYGGGRKPGNVAVQSKNNLRVFHSLFSNPYIERLLGHVDRSLDLFAPQLHKYMALVLDGICQQYPQLHRFCDKSAYACCCFNLGPRVRTHRHTDHLNIPFGWCAITALGRFDPKRGGHLILWSLGLLIEFPPGTTIYIPSAVVEHSNIPVQADEDRFSIVQWMPGPLCRW
;
A
#
# COMPACT_ATOMS: atom_id res chain seq x y z
N PHE A 1 -9.60 11.60 8.50
CA PHE A 1 -8.65 10.74 9.24
C PHE A 1 -8.20 11.49 10.48
N MET A 2 -8.34 10.88 11.66
CA MET A 2 -7.99 11.49 12.94
C MET A 2 -6.54 11.10 13.30
N PRO A 3 -5.81 11.90 14.11
CA PRO A 3 -4.44 11.58 14.55
C PRO A 3 -4.31 10.21 15.26
N ASN A 4 -5.38 9.72 15.87
CA ASN A 4 -5.45 8.40 16.52
C ASN A 4 -5.51 7.20 15.54
N GLN A 5 -5.47 7.44 14.23
CA GLN A 5 -5.29 6.42 13.18
C GLN A 5 -3.80 6.32 12.76
N SER A 6 -2.90 6.66 13.70
CA SER A 6 -1.46 6.49 13.52
C SER A 6 -1.06 5.03 13.64
N ASN A 7 -0.23 4.57 12.71
CA ASN A 7 0.32 3.21 12.79
C ASN A 7 1.59 3.24 13.63
N LEU A 8 1.46 3.36 14.96
CA LEU A 8 2.59 3.51 15.88
C LEU A 8 3.68 2.45 15.70
N ARG A 9 3.32 1.24 15.25
CA ARG A 9 4.29 0.18 14.90
C ARG A 9 5.23 0.60 13.76
N ARG A 10 4.69 1.31 12.76
CA ARG A 10 5.39 1.72 11.55
C ARG A 10 5.84 3.15 11.57
N GLY A 11 5.29 4.01 12.40
CA GLY A 11 5.67 5.42 12.49
C GLY A 11 4.54 6.30 13.01
N ASP A 12 4.92 7.50 13.45
CA ASP A 12 3.97 8.49 13.95
C ASP A 12 3.44 9.35 12.79
N PHE A 13 2.49 8.79 12.04
CA PHE A 13 1.76 9.49 10.98
C PHE A 13 0.38 8.86 10.76
N PRO A 14 -0.64 9.66 10.39
CA PRO A 14 -1.96 9.13 10.08
C PRO A 14 -1.93 8.26 8.82
N SER A 15 -2.62 7.13 8.85
CA SER A 15 -2.73 6.22 7.70
C SER A 15 -4.17 5.82 7.43
N ALA A 16 -4.48 5.60 6.15
CA ALA A 16 -5.83 5.34 5.67
C ALA A 16 -5.84 4.12 4.76
N SER A 17 -6.16 2.96 5.31
CA SER A 17 -6.25 1.70 4.58
C SER A 17 -7.67 1.38 4.12
N TYR A 18 -7.80 0.82 2.92
CA TYR A 18 -9.04 0.33 2.33
C TYR A 18 -8.76 -0.94 1.51
N GLY A 19 -9.78 -1.78 1.33
CA GLY A 19 -9.69 -3.00 0.52
C GLY A 19 -10.21 -4.22 1.26
N ILE A 20 -9.77 -5.40 0.85
CA ILE A 20 -10.19 -6.72 1.36
C ILE A 20 -9.02 -7.34 2.10
N SER A 21 -9.26 -7.85 3.31
CA SER A 21 -8.27 -8.51 4.15
C SER A 21 -8.86 -9.71 4.87
N TYR A 22 -7.99 -10.51 5.50
CA TYR A 22 -8.34 -11.71 6.26
C TYR A 22 -7.34 -11.90 7.40
N GLY A 23 -7.84 -12.24 8.59
CA GLY A 23 -7.02 -12.40 9.79
C GLY A 23 -7.85 -12.60 11.07
N GLY A 24 -7.24 -13.16 12.11
CA GLY A 24 -7.87 -13.34 13.42
C GLY A 24 -9.03 -14.34 13.46
N GLY A 25 -9.02 -15.35 12.58
CA GLY A 25 -10.03 -16.42 12.54
C GLY A 25 -11.39 -16.03 11.94
N ARG A 26 -11.50 -14.84 11.34
CA ARG A 26 -12.74 -14.33 10.71
C ARG A 26 -12.71 -14.57 9.21
N LYS A 27 -13.86 -14.70 8.54
CA LYS A 27 -13.96 -14.78 7.07
C LYS A 27 -13.37 -13.52 6.38
N PRO A 28 -12.95 -13.61 5.10
CA PRO A 28 -12.52 -12.45 4.33
C PRO A 28 -13.53 -11.29 4.42
N GLY A 29 -13.02 -10.07 4.55
CA GLY A 29 -13.83 -8.90 4.83
C GLY A 29 -13.19 -7.61 4.34
N ASN A 30 -14.01 -6.60 4.07
CA ASN A 30 -13.49 -5.27 3.83
C ASN A 30 -12.85 -4.68 5.10
N VAL A 31 -11.74 -3.96 4.93
CA VAL A 31 -11.09 -3.21 6.02
C VAL A 31 -12.09 -2.21 6.59
N ALA A 32 -12.29 -2.26 7.91
CA ALA A 32 -13.30 -1.45 8.58
C ALA A 32 -12.96 0.04 8.50
N VAL A 33 -13.84 0.84 7.90
CA VAL A 33 -13.74 2.30 7.87
C VAL A 33 -14.66 2.89 8.93
N GLN A 34 -14.08 3.50 9.95
CA GLN A 34 -14.78 3.90 11.18
C GLN A 34 -15.84 5.01 11.01
N SER A 35 -15.82 5.78 9.90
CA SER A 35 -16.78 6.88 9.70
C SER A 35 -17.29 6.97 8.27
N LYS A 36 -18.57 7.34 8.13
CA LYS A 36 -19.21 7.63 6.83
C LYS A 36 -18.47 8.73 6.07
N ASN A 37 -17.88 9.69 6.79
CA ASN A 37 -17.09 10.76 6.17
C ASN A 37 -15.79 10.22 5.55
N ASN A 38 -15.04 9.37 6.28
CA ASN A 38 -13.84 8.75 5.73
C ASN A 38 -14.18 7.84 4.53
N LEU A 39 -15.32 7.15 4.58
CA LEU A 39 -15.79 6.35 3.44
C LEU A 39 -16.05 7.22 2.20
N ARG A 40 -16.71 8.38 2.34
CA ARG A 40 -16.87 9.35 1.25
C ARG A 40 -15.53 9.84 0.71
N VAL A 41 -14.57 10.12 1.60
CA VAL A 41 -13.21 10.52 1.19
C VAL A 41 -12.53 9.41 0.39
N PHE A 42 -12.63 8.15 0.81
CA PHE A 42 -12.11 7.02 0.02
C PHE A 42 -12.76 6.95 -1.36
N HIS A 43 -14.09 7.06 -1.46
CA HIS A 43 -14.76 7.10 -2.77
C HIS A 43 -14.27 8.26 -3.63
N SER A 44 -14.13 9.47 -3.07
CA SER A 44 -13.56 10.62 -3.79
C SER A 44 -12.12 10.40 -4.24
N LEU A 45 -11.29 9.75 -3.42
CA LEU A 45 -9.90 9.43 -3.78
C LEU A 45 -9.83 8.38 -4.89
N PHE A 46 -10.61 7.30 -4.78
CA PHE A 46 -10.58 6.21 -5.77
C PHE A 46 -11.29 6.56 -7.08
N SER A 47 -12.21 7.52 -7.09
CA SER A 47 -12.82 8.08 -8.31
C SER A 47 -12.06 9.30 -8.87
N ASN A 48 -10.91 9.67 -8.27
CA ASN A 48 -10.09 10.74 -8.79
C ASN A 48 -9.28 10.22 -10.00
N PRO A 49 -9.35 10.87 -11.18
CA PRO A 49 -8.74 10.35 -12.41
C PRO A 49 -7.20 10.24 -12.33
N TYR A 50 -6.55 11.05 -11.49
CA TYR A 50 -5.09 10.96 -11.29
C TYR A 50 -4.72 9.76 -10.42
N ILE A 51 -5.52 9.48 -9.39
CA ILE A 51 -5.34 8.30 -8.54
C ILE A 51 -5.65 7.04 -9.34
N GLU A 52 -6.74 7.00 -10.10
CA GLU A 52 -7.07 5.87 -10.97
C GLU A 52 -5.95 5.55 -11.96
N ARG A 53 -5.36 6.56 -12.61
CA ARG A 53 -4.21 6.37 -13.51
C ARG A 53 -2.99 5.83 -12.78
N LEU A 54 -2.70 6.33 -11.57
CA LEU A 54 -1.59 5.85 -10.75
C LEU A 54 -1.80 4.39 -10.36
N LEU A 55 -2.97 4.03 -9.85
CA LEU A 55 -3.31 2.66 -9.47
C LEU A 55 -3.26 1.71 -10.67
N GLY A 56 -3.79 2.15 -11.82
CA GLY A 56 -3.71 1.40 -13.08
C GLY A 56 -2.28 1.23 -13.59
N HIS A 57 -1.43 2.25 -13.49
CA HIS A 57 -0.01 2.14 -13.83
C HIS A 57 0.71 1.13 -12.93
N VAL A 58 0.43 1.14 -11.62
CA VAL A 58 0.99 0.18 -10.68
C VAL A 58 0.55 -1.25 -10.99
N ASP A 59 -0.73 -1.45 -11.29
CA ASP A 59 -1.25 -2.77 -11.66
C ASP A 59 -0.61 -3.29 -12.95
N ARG A 60 -0.59 -2.46 -14.00
CA ARG A 60 -0.04 -2.85 -15.32
C ARG A 60 1.47 -3.03 -15.33
N SER A 61 2.20 -2.26 -14.53
CA SER A 61 3.65 -2.45 -14.40
C SER A 61 3.96 -3.78 -13.70
N LEU A 62 3.16 -4.18 -12.70
CA LEU A 62 3.31 -5.49 -12.09
C LEU A 62 3.02 -6.61 -13.10
N ASP A 63 1.95 -6.50 -13.88
CA ASP A 63 1.61 -7.46 -14.95
C ASP A 63 2.74 -7.57 -15.98
N LEU A 64 3.36 -6.45 -16.34
CA LEU A 64 4.49 -6.40 -17.27
C LEU A 64 5.74 -7.11 -16.73
N PHE A 65 6.14 -6.82 -15.49
CA PHE A 65 7.42 -7.29 -14.93
C PHE A 65 7.31 -8.63 -14.20
N ALA A 66 6.14 -9.00 -13.71
CA ALA A 66 5.88 -10.23 -12.97
C ALA A 66 4.49 -10.82 -13.29
N PRO A 67 4.21 -11.17 -14.57
CA PRO A 67 2.87 -11.56 -15.02
C PRO A 67 2.30 -12.78 -14.28
N GLN A 68 3.15 -13.74 -13.90
CA GLN A 68 2.70 -14.91 -13.15
C GLN A 68 2.25 -14.53 -11.73
N LEU A 69 2.96 -13.60 -11.08
CA LEU A 69 2.59 -13.09 -9.77
C LEU A 69 1.32 -12.25 -9.84
N HIS A 70 1.21 -11.37 -10.84
CA HIS A 70 -0.01 -10.60 -11.10
C HIS A 70 -1.21 -11.52 -11.28
N LYS A 71 -1.12 -12.49 -12.20
CA LYS A 71 -2.17 -13.47 -12.45
C LYS A 71 -2.56 -14.25 -11.20
N TYR A 72 -1.57 -14.69 -10.41
CA TYR A 72 -1.83 -15.39 -9.16
C TYR A 72 -2.65 -14.53 -8.18
N MET A 73 -2.23 -13.28 -7.96
CA MET A 73 -2.92 -12.36 -7.05
C MET A 73 -4.32 -12.00 -7.54
N ALA A 74 -4.49 -11.79 -8.85
CA ALA A 74 -5.78 -11.53 -9.47
C ALA A 74 -6.74 -12.71 -9.30
N LEU A 75 -6.29 -13.94 -9.59
CA LEU A 75 -7.12 -15.15 -9.45
C LEU A 75 -7.58 -15.38 -8.00
N VAL A 76 -6.69 -15.18 -7.02
CA VAL A 76 -7.04 -15.27 -5.60
C VAL A 76 -8.12 -14.24 -5.25
N LEU A 77 -7.92 -12.97 -5.63
CA LEU A 77 -8.86 -11.92 -5.32
C LEU A 77 -10.21 -12.10 -6.05
N ASP A 78 -10.20 -12.61 -7.28
CA ASP A 78 -11.39 -12.94 -8.08
C ASP A 78 -12.19 -14.05 -7.40
N GLY A 79 -11.53 -15.13 -6.98
CA GLY A 79 -12.18 -16.23 -6.25
C GLY A 79 -12.82 -15.76 -4.94
N ILE A 80 -12.13 -14.92 -4.17
CA ILE A 80 -12.68 -14.34 -2.93
C ILE A 80 -13.92 -13.48 -3.22
N CYS A 81 -13.87 -12.61 -4.23
CA CYS A 81 -15.02 -11.76 -4.59
C CYS A 81 -16.19 -12.57 -5.16
N GLN A 82 -15.93 -13.67 -5.86
CA GLN A 82 -16.99 -14.58 -6.34
C GLN A 82 -17.67 -15.31 -5.18
N GLN A 83 -16.90 -15.79 -4.19
CA GLN A 83 -17.44 -16.45 -3.01
C GLN A 83 -18.16 -15.49 -2.06
N TYR A 84 -17.74 -14.22 -2.03
CA TYR A 84 -18.28 -13.18 -1.17
C TYR A 84 -18.69 -11.93 -1.97
N PRO A 85 -19.85 -11.95 -2.64
CA PRO A 85 -20.29 -10.87 -3.53
C PRO A 85 -20.49 -9.52 -2.83
N GLN A 86 -20.59 -9.49 -1.50
CA GLN A 86 -20.68 -8.27 -0.70
C GLN A 86 -19.33 -7.55 -0.52
N LEU A 87 -18.21 -8.16 -0.91
CA LEU A 87 -16.89 -7.55 -0.78
C LEU A 87 -16.61 -6.61 -1.95
N HIS A 88 -16.12 -5.43 -1.61
CA HIS A 88 -15.80 -4.39 -2.58
C HIS A 88 -14.30 -4.18 -2.74
N ARG A 89 -13.82 -4.18 -3.99
CA ARG A 89 -12.45 -3.79 -4.30
C ARG A 89 -12.31 -2.28 -4.20
N PHE A 90 -11.08 -1.82 -3.96
CA PHE A 90 -10.79 -0.39 -4.08
C PHE A 90 -10.64 0.05 -5.55
N CYS A 91 -10.27 -0.89 -6.43
CA CYS A 91 -10.18 -0.70 -7.86
C CYS A 91 -10.48 -2.05 -8.54
N ASP A 92 -11.51 -2.11 -9.39
CA ASP A 92 -12.03 -3.37 -9.94
C ASP A 92 -10.98 -4.16 -10.72
N LYS A 93 -10.07 -3.46 -11.40
CA LYS A 93 -9.06 -4.04 -12.28
C LYS A 93 -7.72 -4.31 -11.59
N SER A 94 -7.57 -4.00 -10.30
CA SER A 94 -6.31 -4.20 -9.59
C SER A 94 -6.17 -5.63 -9.10
N ALA A 95 -4.98 -6.22 -9.29
CA ALA A 95 -4.60 -7.49 -8.66
C ALA A 95 -4.35 -7.36 -7.15
N TYR A 96 -4.23 -6.13 -6.63
CA TYR A 96 -4.02 -5.89 -5.20
C TYR A 96 -5.35 -5.90 -4.43
N ALA A 97 -5.34 -6.53 -3.26
CA ALA A 97 -6.52 -6.59 -2.40
C ALA A 97 -6.65 -5.35 -1.51
N CYS A 98 -5.54 -4.68 -1.17
CA CYS A 98 -5.52 -3.53 -0.26
C CYS A 98 -4.72 -2.36 -0.82
N CYS A 99 -5.14 -1.16 -0.42
CA CYS A 99 -4.47 0.10 -0.68
C CYS A 99 -4.44 0.96 0.60
N CYS A 100 -3.35 1.68 0.84
CA CYS A 100 -3.19 2.58 1.97
C CYS A 100 -2.61 3.92 1.51
N PHE A 101 -3.22 5.00 1.98
CA PHE A 101 -2.65 6.33 1.89
C PHE A 101 -1.94 6.63 3.22
N ASN A 102 -0.62 6.76 3.17
CA ASN A 102 0.14 7.30 4.30
C ASN A 102 0.09 8.82 4.21
N LEU A 103 -0.64 9.42 5.15
CA LEU A 103 -0.97 10.83 5.15
C LEU A 103 0.17 11.56 5.89
N GLY A 104 0.67 12.62 5.28
CA GLY A 104 1.85 13.36 5.71
C GLY A 104 1.56 14.31 6.88
N PRO A 105 2.32 15.41 7.03
CA PRO A 105 3.09 16.05 5.97
C PRO A 105 4.46 15.42 5.69
N ARG A 106 5.06 14.63 6.60
CA ARG A 106 6.42 14.08 6.43
C ARG A 106 6.47 12.62 6.85
N VAL A 107 5.82 11.75 6.08
CA VAL A 107 5.75 10.32 6.38
C VAL A 107 7.16 9.72 6.47
N ARG A 108 7.52 9.26 7.67
CA ARG A 108 8.69 8.43 7.91
C ARG A 108 8.29 7.15 8.62
N THR A 109 8.92 6.06 8.23
CA THR A 109 8.66 4.77 8.85
C THR A 109 9.81 4.33 9.75
N HIS A 110 9.48 3.68 10.87
CA HIS A 110 10.41 2.87 11.64
C HIS A 110 10.81 1.64 10.82
N ARG A 111 11.96 1.03 11.16
CA ARG A 111 12.42 -0.23 10.58
C ARG A 111 11.41 -1.34 10.88
N HIS A 112 10.87 -1.98 9.84
CA HIS A 112 9.85 -3.02 9.99
C HIS A 112 9.78 -3.98 8.79
N THR A 113 9.01 -5.05 8.98
CA THR A 113 8.45 -5.88 7.90
C THR A 113 6.93 -5.81 7.88
N ASP A 114 6.38 -6.15 6.73
CA ASP A 114 4.95 -6.38 6.52
C ASP A 114 4.62 -7.87 6.58
N HIS A 115 5.00 -8.52 7.68
CA HIS A 115 4.90 -9.98 7.87
C HIS A 115 3.51 -10.60 7.66
N LEU A 116 2.44 -9.79 7.54
CA LEU A 116 1.08 -10.26 7.22
C LEU A 116 0.78 -10.28 5.70
N ASN A 117 1.67 -9.75 4.87
CA ASN A 117 1.56 -9.80 3.42
C ASN A 117 2.06 -11.16 2.89
N ILE A 118 1.70 -11.52 1.66
CA ILE A 118 2.20 -12.76 1.08
C ILE A 118 3.74 -12.67 0.89
N PRO A 119 4.53 -13.67 1.35
CA PRO A 119 6.00 -13.56 1.41
C PRO A 119 6.68 -13.21 0.09
N PHE A 120 6.22 -13.80 -1.02
CA PHE A 120 6.76 -13.57 -2.35
C PHE A 120 6.06 -12.44 -3.13
N GLY A 121 5.05 -11.80 -2.51
CA GLY A 121 4.26 -10.74 -3.12
C GLY A 121 5.03 -9.43 -3.17
N TRP A 122 4.91 -8.75 -4.31
CA TRP A 122 5.54 -7.46 -4.54
C TRP A 122 4.58 -6.36 -4.10
N CYS A 123 4.82 -5.79 -2.93
CA CYS A 123 4.08 -4.62 -2.48
C CYS A 123 4.58 -3.39 -3.24
N ALA A 124 3.65 -2.60 -3.74
CA ALA A 124 3.96 -1.39 -4.46
C ALA A 124 3.92 -0.20 -3.51
N ILE A 125 4.94 0.64 -3.57
CA ILE A 125 5.01 1.90 -2.84
C ILE A 125 5.19 2.99 -3.89
N THR A 126 4.29 3.97 -3.91
CA THR A 126 4.43 5.18 -4.73
C THR A 126 4.71 6.37 -3.81
N ALA A 127 5.88 6.99 -3.96
CA ALA A 127 6.23 8.20 -3.23
C ALA A 127 5.48 9.41 -3.82
N LEU A 128 4.96 10.26 -2.96
CA LEU A 128 4.25 11.49 -3.34
C LEU A 128 4.74 12.66 -2.48
N GLY A 129 4.43 13.88 -2.93
CA GLY A 129 4.78 15.11 -2.25
C GLY A 129 5.84 15.92 -2.99
N ARG A 130 6.40 16.90 -2.31
CA ARG A 130 7.42 17.83 -2.79
C ARG A 130 8.61 17.78 -1.86
N PHE A 131 9.65 17.08 -2.30
CA PHE A 131 10.92 16.93 -1.59
C PHE A 131 12.06 16.66 -2.59
N ASP A 132 13.28 16.99 -2.19
CA ASP A 132 14.51 16.66 -2.91
C ASP A 132 14.94 15.22 -2.57
N PRO A 133 14.82 14.26 -3.52
CA PRO A 133 15.15 12.87 -3.27
C PRO A 133 16.64 12.57 -3.15
N LYS A 134 17.51 13.58 -3.28
CA LYS A 134 18.94 13.49 -2.97
C LYS A 134 19.26 13.85 -1.53
N ARG A 135 18.32 14.51 -0.83
CA ARG A 135 18.51 15.07 0.52
C ARG A 135 17.63 14.42 1.58
N GLY A 136 16.68 13.58 1.19
CA GLY A 136 15.72 12.98 2.11
C GLY A 136 14.74 12.03 1.44
N GLY A 137 13.88 11.41 2.24
CA GLY A 137 12.83 10.52 1.73
C GLY A 137 13.30 9.18 1.14
N HIS A 138 14.60 8.89 1.17
CA HIS A 138 15.19 7.64 0.67
C HIS A 138 14.55 6.41 1.32
N LEU A 139 14.42 5.34 0.53
CA LEU A 139 14.02 4.02 1.01
C LEU A 139 15.26 3.24 1.47
N ILE A 140 15.17 2.59 2.62
CA ILE A 140 16.21 1.69 3.13
C ILE A 140 15.68 0.26 3.02
N LEU A 141 16.44 -0.63 2.39
CA LEU A 141 16.21 -2.08 2.39
C LEU A 141 17.33 -2.74 3.19
N TRP A 142 17.08 -2.95 4.48
CA TRP A 142 18.11 -3.25 5.49
C TRP A 142 18.83 -4.56 5.22
N SER A 143 18.09 -5.63 4.93
CA SER A 143 18.67 -6.95 4.67
C SER A 143 19.44 -7.02 3.35
N LEU A 144 19.23 -6.05 2.45
CA LEU A 144 19.92 -5.95 1.17
C LEU A 144 21.09 -4.96 1.22
N GLY A 145 21.27 -4.23 2.32
CA GLY A 145 22.30 -3.19 2.43
C GLY A 145 22.09 -2.01 1.46
N LEU A 146 20.85 -1.75 1.04
CA LEU A 146 20.55 -0.72 0.04
C LEU A 146 19.93 0.53 0.66
N LEU A 147 20.43 1.69 0.25
CA LEU A 147 19.80 3.00 0.41
C LEU A 147 19.46 3.52 -0.99
N ILE A 148 18.18 3.78 -1.23
CA ILE A 148 17.66 4.11 -2.56
C ILE A 148 17.10 5.54 -2.52
N GLU A 149 17.68 6.43 -3.31
CA GLU A 149 17.03 7.70 -3.65
C GLU A 149 15.66 7.40 -4.26
N PHE A 150 14.59 7.89 -3.64
CA PHE A 150 13.22 7.51 -4.00
C PHE A 150 12.39 8.75 -4.36
N PRO A 151 12.40 9.18 -5.64
CA PRO A 151 11.79 10.43 -6.07
C PRO A 151 10.26 10.50 -5.92
N PRO A 152 9.69 11.68 -5.63
CA PRO A 152 8.24 11.87 -5.69
C PRO A 152 7.72 11.56 -7.09
N GLY A 153 6.56 10.91 -7.18
CA GLY A 153 5.94 10.47 -8.42
C GLY A 153 6.42 9.11 -8.93
N THR A 154 7.37 8.45 -8.25
CA THR A 154 7.89 7.13 -8.66
C THR A 154 7.31 6.00 -7.81
N THR A 155 7.26 4.80 -8.41
CA THR A 155 6.82 3.57 -7.76
C THR A 155 7.97 2.59 -7.65
N ILE A 156 8.08 1.92 -6.51
CA ILE A 156 8.97 0.78 -6.30
C ILE A 156 8.19 -0.43 -5.81
N TYR A 157 8.60 -1.61 -6.25
CA TYR A 157 8.06 -2.89 -5.82
C TYR A 157 9.05 -3.58 -4.89
N ILE A 158 8.59 -4.01 -3.71
CA ILE A 158 9.43 -4.75 -2.76
C ILE A 158 8.69 -5.96 -2.18
N PRO A 159 9.39 -7.06 -1.87
CA PRO A 159 8.83 -8.17 -1.11
C PRO A 159 8.75 -7.79 0.39
N SER A 160 7.85 -6.87 0.74
CA SER A 160 7.82 -6.18 2.04
C SER A 160 7.56 -7.10 3.24
N ALA A 161 7.05 -8.30 3.00
CA ALA A 161 6.85 -9.34 4.02
C ALA A 161 8.17 -9.91 4.56
N VAL A 162 9.21 -9.98 3.71
CA VAL A 162 10.49 -10.65 4.03
C VAL A 162 11.69 -9.71 3.98
N VAL A 163 11.59 -8.59 3.27
CA VAL A 163 12.63 -7.56 3.26
C VAL A 163 12.27 -6.49 4.28
N GLU A 164 13.14 -6.34 5.27
CA GLU A 164 13.03 -5.31 6.28
C GLU A 164 13.36 -3.94 5.69
N HIS A 165 12.48 -2.97 5.93
CA HIS A 165 12.55 -1.68 5.27
C HIS A 165 12.10 -0.53 6.16
N SER A 166 12.51 0.67 5.77
CA SER A 166 12.08 1.95 6.34
C SER A 166 12.35 3.08 5.35
N ASN A 167 12.03 4.32 5.71
CA ASN A 167 12.47 5.49 4.95
C ASN A 167 13.01 6.59 5.88
N ILE A 168 13.98 7.35 5.39
CA ILE A 168 14.51 8.51 6.11
C ILE A 168 13.51 9.67 6.01
N PRO A 169 13.53 10.62 6.98
CA PRO A 169 12.74 11.84 6.88
C PRO A 169 13.15 12.68 5.66
N VAL A 170 12.22 13.54 5.22
CA VAL A 170 12.50 14.68 4.32
C VAL A 170 12.88 15.90 5.15
N GLN A 171 13.31 16.99 4.49
CA GLN A 171 13.66 18.24 5.18
C GLN A 171 12.43 18.87 5.87
N ALA A 172 12.68 19.81 6.78
CA ALA A 172 11.63 20.36 7.64
C ALA A 172 10.55 21.15 6.87
N ASP A 173 10.94 21.78 5.76
CA ASP A 173 10.11 22.56 4.85
C ASP A 173 9.51 21.73 3.70
N GLU A 174 9.82 20.44 3.63
CA GLU A 174 9.35 19.53 2.58
C GLU A 174 8.11 18.72 3.02
N ASP A 175 7.43 18.17 2.01
CA ASP A 175 6.28 17.29 2.19
C ASP A 175 6.48 15.93 1.50
N ARG A 176 6.10 14.85 2.21
CA ARG A 176 6.14 13.47 1.72
C ARG A 176 4.95 12.66 2.20
N PHE A 177 4.31 12.04 1.23
CA PHE A 177 3.18 11.12 1.36
C PHE A 177 3.51 9.83 0.59
N SER A 178 2.68 8.80 0.74
CA SER A 178 2.79 7.64 -0.14
C SER A 178 1.47 6.90 -0.31
N ILE A 179 1.32 6.25 -1.46
CA ILE A 179 0.28 5.25 -1.69
C ILE A 179 0.97 3.88 -1.67
N VAL A 180 0.42 2.94 -0.91
CA VAL A 180 0.94 1.57 -0.78
C VAL A 180 -0.13 0.58 -1.18
N GLN A 181 0.20 -0.40 -2.02
CA GLN A 181 -0.71 -1.47 -2.43
C GLN A 181 -0.09 -2.83 -2.13
N TRP A 182 -0.90 -3.75 -1.59
CA TRP A 182 -0.40 -5.07 -1.17
C TRP A 182 -1.46 -6.17 -1.27
N MET A 183 -0.97 -7.40 -1.18
CA MET A 183 -1.77 -8.62 -1.06
C MET A 183 -1.56 -9.23 0.34
N PRO A 184 -2.58 -9.25 1.21
CA PRO A 184 -2.54 -9.98 2.48
C PRO A 184 -2.29 -11.47 2.25
N GLY A 185 -1.24 -12.00 2.88
CA GLY A 185 -0.87 -13.41 2.79
C GLY A 185 -1.99 -14.38 3.20
N PRO A 186 -2.77 -14.08 4.25
CA PRO A 186 -3.89 -14.91 4.63
C PRO A 186 -4.93 -15.10 3.50
N LEU A 187 -5.21 -14.12 2.64
CA LEU A 187 -6.17 -14.26 1.54
C LEU A 187 -5.72 -15.33 0.53
N CYS A 188 -4.42 -15.50 0.37
CA CYS A 188 -3.85 -16.47 -0.57
C CYS A 188 -3.87 -17.92 -0.06
N ARG A 189 -4.34 -18.14 1.18
CA ARG A 189 -4.52 -19.46 1.78
C ARG A 189 -6.01 -19.79 2.02
N TRP A 190 -6.90 -18.86 1.68
CA TRP A 190 -8.34 -19.00 1.83
C TRP A 190 -8.90 -19.79 0.65
#